data_AF-A0A937Q8V1-F1
#
_entry.id   AF-A0A937Q8V1-F1
#
_cell.length_a   1.000
_cell.length_b   1.000
_cell.length_c   1.000
_cell.angle_alpha   90.00
_cell.angle_beta   90.00
_cell.angle_gamma   90.00
#
_symmetry.space_group_name_H-M   'P 1'
#
loop_
_entity.id
_entity.type
_entity.pdbx_description
1 polymer ?
#
loop_
_entity_poly.entity_id
_entity_poly.type
_entity_poly.pdbx_seq_one_letter_code
_entity_poly.pdbx_strand_id
1 'polypeptide(L)'
;MDLHPGRTTMKEKKMIRLKDKLSHLTYTQACKFLGTNGGKLIRQGGKYDIDLTEQVTLTRHLFQLHVNGAVVTMQLDPLKHQRLHYKCSACETACTHLGAAFSLILEEKLALGLAAPPPEKTPIEGLSDERPWEADHPLGNPSAGHRKVN
;
A
#
# COMPACT_ATOMS: atom_id res chain seq x y z
N MET A 1 -14.42 18.49 -39.88
CA MET A 1 -14.89 17.50 -38.87
C MET A 1 -14.06 16.24 -39.09
N ASP A 2 -14.10 15.27 -38.17
CA ASP A 2 -13.34 13.99 -38.24
C ASP A 2 -11.86 14.07 -37.81
N LEU A 3 -11.31 13.22 -36.93
CA LEU A 3 -11.80 12.36 -35.86
C LEU A 3 -10.49 11.98 -35.12
N HIS A 4 -10.31 12.41 -33.88
CA HIS A 4 -9.17 11.96 -33.06
C HIS A 4 -9.32 10.46 -32.78
N PRO A 5 -8.32 9.61 -33.07
CA PRO A 5 -8.31 8.27 -32.50
C PRO A 5 -7.96 8.38 -31.02
N GLY A 6 -8.99 8.29 -30.18
CA GLY A 6 -8.85 8.10 -28.74
C GLY A 6 -8.00 6.87 -28.47
N ARG A 7 -6.89 7.08 -27.74
CA ARG A 7 -5.99 6.03 -27.24
C ARG A 7 -6.81 4.95 -26.54
N THR A 8 -6.84 3.76 -27.11
CA THR A 8 -7.24 2.55 -26.42
C THR A 8 -6.17 2.27 -25.37
N THR A 9 -6.47 2.53 -24.09
CA THR A 9 -5.68 1.99 -22.99
C THR A 9 -5.93 0.48 -22.96
N MET A 10 -5.09 -0.25 -23.72
CA MET A 10 -4.94 -1.69 -23.54
C MET A 10 -4.54 -1.90 -22.08
N LYS A 11 -5.51 -2.33 -21.28
CA LYS A 11 -5.34 -2.74 -19.89
C LYS A 11 -4.43 -3.97 -19.90
N GLU A 12 -3.13 -3.73 -19.87
CA GLU A 12 -2.08 -4.73 -19.79
C GLU A 12 -2.49 -5.71 -18.70
N LYS A 13 -2.72 -6.98 -19.08
CA LYS A 13 -3.08 -8.06 -18.15
C LYS A 13 -1.87 -8.28 -17.25
N LYS A 14 -1.77 -7.44 -16.22
CA LYS A 14 -0.70 -7.47 -15.22
C LYS A 14 -0.73 -8.85 -14.62
N MET A 15 0.21 -9.70 -15.02
CA MET A 15 0.33 -11.06 -14.53
C MET A 15 0.54 -10.94 -13.01
N ILE A 16 -0.52 -11.21 -12.23
CA ILE A 16 -0.51 -10.93 -10.79
C ILE A 16 0.60 -11.80 -10.19
N ARG A 17 1.61 -11.14 -9.64
CA ARG A 17 2.74 -11.81 -8.98
C ARG A 17 2.35 -12.13 -7.54
N LEU A 18 2.99 -13.14 -6.94
CA LEU A 18 2.75 -13.45 -5.52
C LEU A 18 2.94 -12.19 -4.67
N LYS A 19 4.01 -11.43 -4.92
CA LYS A 19 4.29 -10.18 -4.21
C LYS A 19 3.15 -9.15 -4.32
N ASP A 20 2.57 -8.98 -5.50
CA ASP A 20 1.44 -8.05 -5.71
C ASP A 20 0.19 -8.51 -4.93
N LYS A 21 -0.07 -9.82 -4.92
CA LYS A 21 -1.18 -10.40 -4.15
C LYS A 21 -1.00 -10.23 -2.64
N LEU A 22 0.22 -10.45 -2.14
CA LEU A 22 0.54 -10.31 -0.72
C LEU A 22 0.57 -8.84 -0.29
N SER A 23 1.02 -7.93 -1.15
CA SER A 23 1.02 -6.49 -0.88
C SER A 23 -0.39 -5.94 -0.66
N HIS A 24 -1.34 -6.34 -1.52
CA HIS A 24 -2.75 -5.98 -1.40
C HIS A 24 -3.53 -6.80 -0.35
N LEU A 25 -2.87 -7.74 0.34
CA LEU A 25 -3.55 -8.58 1.32
C LEU A 25 -4.00 -7.75 2.53
N THR A 26 -5.28 -7.85 2.90
CA THR A 26 -5.82 -7.19 4.09
C THR A 26 -6.01 -8.19 5.22
N TYR A 27 -6.10 -7.70 6.46
CA TYR A 27 -6.42 -8.53 7.64
C TYR A 27 -7.72 -9.34 7.45
N THR A 28 -8.74 -8.71 6.86
CA THR A 28 -10.02 -9.38 6.56
C THR A 28 -9.87 -10.50 5.53
N GLN A 29 -9.01 -10.32 4.51
CA GLN A 29 -8.70 -11.38 3.54
C GLN A 29 -7.90 -12.52 4.18
N ALA A 30 -6.89 -12.20 5.00
CA ALA A 30 -6.12 -13.19 5.74
C ALA A 30 -7.03 -14.04 6.66
N CYS A 31 -7.97 -13.41 7.37
CA CYS A 31 -8.97 -14.13 8.17
C CYS A 31 -9.81 -15.08 7.31
N LYS A 32 -10.25 -14.67 6.11
CA LYS A 32 -11.01 -15.54 5.19
C LYS A 32 -10.21 -16.77 4.74
N PHE A 33 -8.90 -16.64 4.57
CA PHE A 33 -8.06 -17.80 4.25
C PHE A 33 -7.99 -18.77 5.41
N LEU A 34 -7.78 -18.29 6.64
CA LEU A 34 -7.66 -19.14 7.82
C LEU A 34 -9.00 -19.65 8.39
N GLY A 35 -10.12 -19.16 7.88
CA GLY A 35 -11.46 -19.54 8.32
C GLY A 35 -11.93 -18.83 9.59
N THR A 36 -12.87 -19.46 10.31
CA THR A 36 -13.57 -18.89 11.47
C THR A 36 -12.63 -18.42 12.59
N ASN A 37 -11.51 -19.13 12.79
CA ASN A 37 -10.51 -18.80 13.82
C ASN A 37 -9.39 -17.89 13.33
N GLY A 38 -9.44 -17.39 12.09
CA GLY A 38 -8.34 -16.69 11.45
C GLY A 38 -7.79 -15.50 12.25
N GLY A 39 -8.68 -14.64 12.76
CA GLY A 39 -8.25 -13.48 13.55
C GLY A 39 -7.60 -13.84 14.88
N LYS A 40 -7.92 -15.00 15.47
CA LYS A 40 -7.25 -15.50 16.67
C LYS A 40 -5.86 -16.04 16.31
N LEU A 41 -5.77 -16.83 15.24
CA LEU A 41 -4.52 -17.42 14.77
C LEU A 41 -3.50 -16.36 14.33
N ILE A 42 -3.93 -15.30 13.63
CA ILE A 42 -3.05 -14.18 13.25
C ILE A 42 -2.49 -13.50 14.50
N ARG A 43 -3.35 -13.14 15.45
CA ARG A 43 -2.92 -12.49 16.70
C ARG A 43 -2.02 -13.37 17.56
N GLN A 44 -2.23 -14.68 17.57
CA GLN A 44 -1.35 -15.62 18.27
C GLN A 44 -0.02 -15.81 17.51
N GLY A 45 -0.07 -15.76 16.18
CA GLY A 45 1.09 -15.88 15.31
C GLY A 45 2.00 -14.65 15.33
N GLY A 46 1.45 -13.44 15.45
CA GLY A 46 2.23 -12.20 15.61
C GLY A 46 2.98 -12.11 16.95
N LYS A 47 2.80 -13.08 17.86
CA LYS A 47 3.61 -13.18 19.09
C LYS A 47 4.92 -13.93 18.89
N TYR A 48 5.10 -14.59 17.75
CA TYR A 48 6.38 -15.23 17.44
C TYR A 48 7.39 -14.16 17.04
N ASP A 49 8.57 -14.24 17.64
CA ASP A 49 9.71 -13.43 17.25
C ASP A 49 10.31 -14.05 15.97
N ILE A 50 10.03 -13.41 14.83
CA ILE A 50 10.40 -13.91 13.51
C ILE A 50 11.44 -12.97 12.91
N ASP A 51 12.59 -13.52 12.58
CA ASP A 51 13.64 -12.81 11.86
C ASP A 51 13.39 -12.88 10.34
N LEU A 52 13.15 -11.73 9.72
CA LEU A 52 12.89 -11.62 8.28
C LEU A 52 14.09 -12.03 7.41
N THR A 53 15.31 -11.99 7.93
CA THR A 53 16.54 -12.28 7.19
C THR A 53 16.93 -13.75 7.28
N GLU A 54 16.73 -14.37 8.45
CA GLU A 54 17.13 -15.77 8.69
C GLU A 54 15.98 -16.76 8.46
N GLN A 55 14.75 -16.37 8.84
CA GLN A 55 13.61 -17.29 8.89
C GLN A 55 12.66 -17.12 7.70
N VAL A 56 12.81 -16.08 6.89
CA VAL A 56 11.94 -15.80 5.75
C VAL A 56 12.67 -15.92 4.43
N THR A 57 12.06 -16.64 3.50
CA THR A 57 12.49 -16.70 2.10
C THR A 57 11.35 -16.21 1.22
N LEU A 58 11.48 -15.00 0.68
CA LEU A 58 10.50 -14.43 -0.25
C LEU A 58 11.09 -14.29 -1.66
N THR A 59 10.49 -15.00 -2.60
CA THR A 59 10.84 -14.96 -4.03
C THR A 59 9.70 -14.36 -4.86
N ARG A 60 9.78 -14.45 -6.19
CA ARG A 60 8.73 -13.97 -7.10
C ARG A 60 7.43 -14.79 -7.05
N HIS A 61 7.53 -16.09 -6.74
CA HIS A 61 6.40 -17.04 -6.81
C HIS A 61 6.17 -17.81 -5.51
N LEU A 62 7.11 -17.75 -4.56
CA LEU A 62 7.10 -18.50 -3.32
C LEU A 62 7.44 -17.58 -2.15
N PHE A 63 6.65 -17.67 -1.08
CA PHE A 63 6.97 -17.17 0.24
C PHE A 63 7.10 -18.37 1.17
N GLN A 64 8.18 -18.43 1.91
CA GLN A 64 8.42 -19.47 2.89
C GLN A 64 8.83 -18.85 4.22
N LEU A 65 8.23 -19.29 5.31
CA LEU A 65 8.55 -18.89 6.67
C LEU A 65 8.88 -20.14 7.47
N HIS A 66 10.02 -20.12 8.14
CA HIS A 66 10.37 -21.08 9.18
C HIS A 66 9.95 -20.50 10.52
N VAL A 67 9.12 -21.22 11.28
CA VAL A 67 8.65 -20.75 12.59
C VAL A 67 8.42 -21.95 13.50
N ASN A 68 9.05 -21.94 14.67
CA ASN A 68 8.87 -22.98 15.70
C ASN A 68 9.07 -24.41 15.16
N GLY A 69 10.08 -24.61 14.29
CA GLY A 69 10.38 -25.90 13.65
C GLY A 69 9.42 -26.32 12.53
N ALA A 70 8.41 -25.49 12.20
CA ALA A 70 7.50 -25.71 11.08
C ALA A 70 7.85 -24.79 9.90
N VAL A 71 7.58 -25.28 8.68
CA VAL A 71 7.79 -24.53 7.44
C VAL A 71 6.42 -24.20 6.85
N VAL A 72 6.11 -22.91 6.80
CA VAL A 72 4.93 -22.38 6.12
C VAL A 72 5.32 -22.01 4.71
N THR A 73 4.58 -22.51 3.73
CA THR A 73 4.81 -22.21 2.31
C THR A 73 3.57 -21.57 1.71
N MET A 74 3.72 -20.44 1.04
CA MET A 74 2.66 -19.73 0.33
C MET A 74 3.08 -19.45 -1.12
N GLN A 75 2.19 -19.75 -2.07
CA GLN A 75 2.44 -19.59 -3.50
C GLN A 75 1.14 -19.33 -4.25
N LEU A 76 1.21 -18.77 -5.45
CA LEU A 76 0.03 -18.63 -6.31
C LEU A 76 -0.13 -19.88 -7.16
N ASP A 77 -1.34 -20.43 -7.20
CA ASP A 77 -1.68 -21.51 -8.11
C ASP A 77 -2.09 -20.93 -9.49
N PRO A 78 -1.28 -21.15 -10.55
CA PRO A 78 -1.58 -20.60 -11.87
C PRO A 78 -2.83 -21.22 -12.51
N LEU A 79 -3.24 -22.43 -12.08
CA LEU A 79 -4.37 -23.17 -12.65
C LEU A 79 -5.71 -22.80 -12.01
N LYS A 80 -5.70 -22.17 -10.82
CA LYS A 80 -6.90 -21.81 -10.05
C LYS A 80 -7.12 -20.30 -9.96
N HIS A 81 -7.05 -19.58 -11.07
CA HIS A 81 -7.22 -18.12 -11.12
C HIS A 81 -6.23 -17.35 -10.22
N GLN A 82 -4.98 -17.82 -10.10
CA GLN A 82 -3.96 -17.17 -9.24
C GLN A 82 -4.45 -17.08 -7.78
N ARG A 83 -5.14 -18.12 -7.30
CA ARG A 83 -5.51 -18.25 -5.89
C ARG A 83 -4.27 -18.48 -5.05
N LEU A 84 -4.23 -17.84 -3.88
CA LEU A 84 -3.18 -18.03 -2.90
C LEU A 84 -3.34 -19.43 -2.28
N HIS A 85 -2.38 -20.30 -2.55
CA HIS A 85 -2.22 -21.59 -1.91
C HIS A 85 -1.25 -21.46 -0.75
N TYR A 86 -1.60 -22.00 0.40
CA TYR A 86 -0.77 -21.97 1.60
C TYR A 86 -0.82 -23.33 2.28
N LYS A 87 0.30 -23.73 2.87
CA LYS A 87 0.40 -24.99 3.63
C LYS A 87 1.40 -24.83 4.76
N CYS A 88 1.22 -25.62 5.81
CA CYS A 88 2.19 -25.78 6.88
C CYS A 88 2.76 -27.20 6.80
N SER A 89 4.07 -27.37 6.99
CA SER A 89 4.69 -28.70 7.00
C SER A 89 4.30 -29.53 8.23
N ALA A 90 3.88 -28.88 9.32
CA ALA A 90 3.55 -29.52 10.59
C ALA A 90 2.04 -29.62 10.87
N CYS A 91 1.19 -28.92 10.10
CA CYS A 91 -0.25 -28.87 10.35
C CYS A 91 -1.02 -29.02 9.05
N GLU A 92 -2.08 -29.83 9.08
CA GLU A 92 -2.96 -30.05 7.92
C GLU A 92 -4.04 -28.96 7.80
N THR A 93 -4.33 -28.24 8.88
CA THR A 93 -5.37 -27.21 8.96
C THR A 93 -4.81 -25.83 9.27
N ALA A 94 -5.67 -24.81 9.25
CA ALA A 94 -5.35 -23.47 9.73
C ALA A 94 -4.80 -23.53 11.17
N CYS A 95 -3.59 -23.03 11.36
CA CYS A 95 -2.84 -23.14 12.61
C CYS A 95 -2.11 -21.83 12.94
N THR A 96 -1.50 -21.77 14.12
CA THR A 96 -0.79 -20.58 14.58
C THR A 96 0.40 -20.23 13.69
N HIS A 97 1.08 -21.23 13.11
CA HIS A 97 2.17 -21.00 12.16
C HIS A 97 1.70 -20.27 10.90
N LEU A 98 0.57 -20.70 10.32
CA LEU A 98 -0.05 -19.99 9.20
C LEU A 98 -0.48 -18.59 9.61
N GLY A 99 -1.05 -18.45 10.81
CA GLY A 99 -1.35 -17.15 11.41
C GLY A 99 -0.12 -16.24 11.52
N ALA A 100 1.04 -16.79 11.90
CA ALA A 100 2.29 -16.06 12.03
C ALA A 100 2.79 -15.55 10.68
N ALA A 101 2.75 -16.41 9.65
CA ALA A 101 3.04 -16.01 8.27
C ALA A 101 2.14 -14.87 7.81
N PHE A 102 0.83 -14.96 8.06
CA PHE A 102 -0.11 -13.91 7.70
C PHE A 102 0.10 -12.62 8.50
N SER A 103 0.40 -12.69 9.80
CA SER A 103 0.69 -11.51 10.64
C SER A 103 1.93 -10.79 10.12
N LEU A 104 3.01 -11.55 9.91
CA LEU A 104 4.28 -11.05 9.40
C LEU A 104 4.09 -10.35 8.05
N ILE A 105 3.35 -10.96 7.12
CA ILE A 105 3.06 -10.35 5.82
C ILE A 105 2.23 -9.06 5.98
N LEU A 106 1.33 -8.98 6.95
CA LEU A 106 0.48 -7.80 7.15
C LEU A 106 1.25 -6.63 7.77
N GLU A 107 2.15 -6.91 8.70
CA GLU A 107 2.94 -5.92 9.46
C GLU A 107 4.18 -5.48 8.68
N GLU A 108 4.96 -6.44 8.16
CA GLU A 108 6.28 -6.21 7.56
C GLU A 108 6.24 -6.06 6.03
N LYS A 109 5.14 -5.55 5.46
CA LYS A 109 4.98 -5.40 4.00
C LYS A 109 6.12 -4.64 3.32
N LEU A 110 6.62 -3.60 3.98
CA LEU A 110 7.71 -2.77 3.48
C LEU A 110 9.05 -3.52 3.59
N ALA A 111 9.33 -4.12 4.74
CA ALA A 111 10.58 -4.85 4.99
C ALA A 111 10.70 -6.11 4.12
N LEU A 112 9.58 -6.76 3.81
CA LEU A 112 9.50 -7.86 2.84
C LEU A 112 9.66 -7.38 1.37
N GLY A 113 9.77 -6.08 1.11
CA GLY A 113 9.83 -5.54 -0.24
C GLY A 113 8.57 -5.84 -1.07
N LEU A 114 7.42 -5.95 -0.40
CA LEU A 114 6.08 -6.10 -1.03
C LEU A 114 5.47 -4.74 -1.35
N ALA A 115 5.81 -3.71 -0.59
CA ALA A 115 5.41 -2.33 -0.81
C ALA A 115 6.63 -1.49 -1.19
N ALA A 116 6.46 -0.58 -2.15
CA ALA A 116 7.45 0.46 -2.39
C ALA A 116 7.39 1.45 -1.20
N PRO A 117 8.54 1.93 -0.70
CA PRO A 117 8.53 3.06 0.22
C PRO A 117 7.73 4.20 -0.43
N PRO A 118 6.89 4.92 0.33
CA PRO A 118 6.23 6.10 -0.23
C PRO A 118 7.31 7.00 -0.81
N PRO A 119 7.12 7.54 -2.03
CA PRO A 119 8.10 8.47 -2.59
C PRO A 119 8.33 9.56 -1.56
N GLU A 120 9.61 9.80 -1.25
CA GLU A 120 10.03 10.82 -0.32
C GLU A 120 9.27 12.10 -0.68
N LYS A 121 8.52 12.63 0.29
CA LYS A 121 7.76 13.86 0.07
C LYS A 121 8.83 14.91 -0.18
N THR A 122 9.05 15.29 -1.43
CA THR A 122 9.75 16.52 -1.74
C THR A 122 9.07 17.60 -0.88
N PRO A 123 9.81 18.34 -0.04
CA PRO A 123 9.24 19.48 0.65
C PRO A 123 8.48 20.31 -0.36
N ILE A 124 7.22 20.61 -0.04
CA ILE A 124 6.43 21.61 -0.78
C ILE A 124 7.06 22.99 -0.53
N GLU A 125 8.21 23.23 -1.14
CA GLU A 125 8.76 24.56 -1.34
C GLU A 125 7.86 25.22 -2.40
N GLY A 126 6.87 25.99 -1.94
CA GLY A 126 5.89 26.59 -2.84
C GLY A 126 4.61 27.10 -2.18
N LEU A 127 4.68 27.69 -0.98
CA LEU A 127 3.78 28.82 -0.70
C LEU A 127 4.44 30.05 -1.33
N SER A 128 4.39 30.16 -2.66
CA SER A 128 4.40 31.48 -3.26
C SER A 128 3.05 32.10 -2.93
N ASP A 129 3.07 33.06 -2.00
CA ASP A 129 1.96 33.98 -1.73
C ASP A 129 1.62 34.70 -3.05
N GLU A 130 0.75 34.08 -3.84
CA GLU A 130 0.05 34.75 -4.91
C GLU A 130 -1.26 35.26 -4.32
N ARG A 131 -1.22 36.50 -3.80
CA ARG A 131 -2.40 37.35 -3.69
C ARG A 131 -2.43 38.27 -4.89
N PRO A 132 -3.27 37.98 -5.90
CA PRO A 132 -3.66 38.98 -6.88
C PRO A 132 -4.77 39.87 -6.26
N TRP A 133 -4.89 41.08 -6.81
CA TRP A 133 -5.98 42.06 -6.69
C TRP A 133 -6.16 42.79 -5.33
N GLU A 134 -5.49 43.94 -5.18
CA GLU A 134 -6.19 45.22 -5.01
C GLU A 134 -5.18 46.32 -5.37
N ALA A 135 -5.22 46.71 -6.65
CA ALA A 135 -4.42 47.82 -7.15
C ALA A 135 -5.07 49.12 -6.65
N ASP A 136 -4.31 49.77 -5.79
CA ASP A 136 -4.36 51.16 -5.37
C ASP A 136 -4.95 52.08 -6.46
N HIS A 137 -6.08 52.71 -6.12
CA HIS A 137 -6.71 53.73 -6.94
C HIS A 137 -5.76 54.94 -7.10
N PRO A 138 -5.56 55.46 -8.33
CA PRO A 138 -4.52 56.45 -8.61
C PRO A 138 -4.78 57.81 -7.97
N LEU A 139 -3.73 58.34 -7.35
CA LEU A 139 -3.56 59.73 -6.92
C LEU A 139 -3.87 60.72 -8.06
N GLY A 140 -4.75 61.67 -7.76
CA GLY A 140 -4.96 62.89 -8.54
C GLY A 140 -5.27 64.06 -7.62
N ASN A 141 -4.21 64.69 -7.08
CA ASN A 141 -4.28 66.06 -6.52
C ASN A 141 -4.23 67.04 -7.72
N PRO A 142 -4.96 68.16 -7.71
CA PRO A 142 -4.34 69.38 -7.20
C PRO A 142 -5.29 70.37 -6.51
N SER A 143 -4.80 70.93 -5.40
CA SER A 143 -4.66 72.36 -5.12
C SER A 143 -5.84 73.33 -5.28
N ALA A 144 -5.97 74.13 -4.22
CA ALA A 144 -6.35 75.54 -4.22
C ALA A 144 -7.85 75.90 -4.24
N GLY A 145 -8.28 76.43 -3.09
CA GLY A 145 -8.55 77.88 -3.07
C GLY A 145 -10.00 78.31 -2.96
N HIS A 146 -10.21 79.17 -1.96
CA HIS A 146 -11.24 80.22 -1.86
C HIS A 146 -12.67 79.75 -1.51
N ARG A 147 -13.20 80.07 -0.32
CA ARG A 147 -13.62 81.37 0.26
C ARG A 147 -15.10 81.67 -0.01
N LYS A 148 -15.75 82.10 1.08
CA LYS A 148 -17.01 82.84 1.25
C LYS A 148 -18.17 81.97 1.69
N VAL A 149 -18.62 82.10 2.96
CA VAL A 149 -19.51 83.15 3.50
C VAL A 149 -20.76 83.34 2.64
N ASN A 150 -21.90 82.82 3.11
CA ASN A 150 -23.04 83.64 3.49
C ASN A 150 -23.98 82.81 4.38
#